data_AF-A0A968MHF1-F1
#
_entry.id   AF-A0A968MHF1-F1
#
_cell.length_a   1.000
_cell.length_b   1.000
_cell.length_c   1.000
_cell.angle_alpha   90.00
_cell.angle_beta   90.00
_cell.angle_gamma   90.00
#
_symmetry.space_group_name_H-M   'P 1'
#
loop_
_entity.id
_entity.type
_entity.pdbx_description
1 polymer ?
#
loop_
_entity_poly.entity_id
_entity_poly.type
_entity_poly.pdbx_seq_one_letter_code
_entity_poly.pdbx_strand_id
1 'polypeptide(L)'
;DYDPAKPSLWESAENKTKLIALWRKLAERYKDEPWVGGYDLINETNWTFSESNNAPLWTLFQDLTTAIREVDTNHIIILEGNSFANDYSGLPTLWDDNMVLSFHKYWTYNVSSALSFITNLRNSRNVPIWLGESGENSNTWFTNLIALCESMNIGWSWWPVKKPGINNPLMVTVNDDYTRLINYWKGTASAPTVDAAFNAVLQFAENHKIENCTFQRDVVDAMIRQPHSYETLPYSLHTPGNPIFAVEYDLGRNNSAYSDEDTANYHLSENGSYTNWNQGWSFRNDGVDIENVPIRIPAMDLMLGGLPIMNGCFIL
;
A
#
# COMPACT_ATOMS: atom_id res chain seq x y z
N ASP A 1 5.12 -17.12 -2.75
CA ASP A 1 4.52 -18.23 -1.98
C ASP A 1 3.75 -19.27 -2.80
N TYR A 2 3.97 -19.36 -4.12
CA TYR A 2 3.41 -20.45 -4.92
C TYR A 2 4.32 -21.68 -4.84
N ASP A 3 3.78 -22.81 -4.39
CA ASP A 3 4.44 -24.11 -4.41
C ASP A 3 3.88 -24.95 -5.57
N PRO A 4 4.56 -25.01 -6.73
CA PRO A 4 4.06 -25.73 -7.91
C PRO A 4 3.95 -27.25 -7.69
N ALA A 5 4.48 -27.79 -6.59
CA ALA A 5 4.36 -29.20 -6.26
C ALA A 5 3.03 -29.55 -5.57
N LYS A 6 2.20 -28.56 -5.23
CA LYS A 6 0.89 -28.76 -4.61
C LYS A 6 -0.21 -28.14 -5.48
N PRO A 7 -1.40 -28.75 -5.54
CA PRO A 7 -2.49 -28.18 -6.31
C PRO A 7 -2.89 -26.82 -5.73
N SER A 8 -3.08 -25.85 -6.61
CA SER A 8 -3.56 -24.51 -6.25
C SER A 8 -5.01 -24.54 -5.73
N LEU A 9 -5.55 -23.38 -5.34
CA LEU A 9 -6.98 -23.24 -5.04
C LEU A 9 -7.86 -23.66 -6.22
N TRP A 10 -7.44 -23.32 -7.44
CA TRP A 10 -8.24 -23.50 -8.65
C TRP A 10 -8.32 -24.95 -9.11
N GLU A 11 -7.31 -25.74 -8.77
CA GLU A 11 -7.14 -27.14 -9.20
C GLU A 11 -7.63 -28.17 -8.15
N SER A 12 -7.97 -27.74 -6.93
CA SER A 12 -8.35 -28.65 -5.84
C SER A 12 -9.75 -28.36 -5.30
N ALA A 13 -10.65 -29.32 -5.45
CA ALA A 13 -11.98 -29.27 -4.85
C ALA A 13 -11.93 -29.24 -3.31
N GLU A 14 -10.93 -29.90 -2.71
CA GLU A 14 -10.71 -29.87 -1.26
C GLU A 14 -10.30 -28.48 -0.78
N ASN A 15 -9.43 -27.79 -1.52
CA ASN A 15 -9.02 -26.42 -1.19
C ASN A 15 -10.21 -25.45 -1.28
N LYS A 16 -11.06 -25.57 -2.32
CA LYS A 16 -12.29 -24.77 -2.45
C LYS A 16 -13.26 -25.06 -1.31
N THR A 17 -13.50 -26.33 -0.99
CA THR A 17 -14.35 -26.75 0.13
C THR A 17 -13.86 -26.17 1.46
N LYS A 18 -12.54 -26.21 1.69
CA LYS A 18 -11.93 -25.64 2.90
C LYS A 18 -12.09 -24.13 2.97
N LEU A 19 -11.92 -23.42 1.85
CA LEU A 19 -12.12 -21.97 1.78
C LEU A 19 -13.59 -21.59 2.06
N ILE A 20 -14.54 -22.32 1.47
CA ILE A 20 -15.98 -22.12 1.72
C ILE A 20 -16.32 -22.34 3.20
N ALA A 21 -15.82 -23.44 3.79
CA ALA A 21 -16.02 -23.72 5.20
C ALA A 21 -15.39 -22.64 6.11
N LEU A 22 -14.21 -22.12 5.75
CA LEU A 22 -13.55 -21.04 6.47
C LEU A 22 -14.37 -19.75 6.44
N TRP A 23 -14.81 -19.31 5.26
CA TRP A 23 -15.59 -18.08 5.11
C TRP A 23 -16.90 -18.14 5.87
N ARG A 24 -17.64 -19.25 5.80
CA ARG A 24 -18.83 -19.47 6.62
C ARG A 24 -18.52 -19.33 8.12
N LYS A 25 -17.38 -19.85 8.59
CA LYS A 25 -16.98 -19.75 10.00
C LYS A 25 -16.58 -18.34 10.42
N LEU A 26 -15.93 -17.59 9.54
CA LEU A 26 -15.60 -16.18 9.77
C LEU A 26 -16.89 -15.34 9.84
N ALA A 27 -17.81 -15.52 8.88
CA ALA A 27 -19.09 -14.85 8.89
C ALA A 27 -19.92 -15.19 10.14
N GLU A 28 -20.02 -16.47 10.53
CA GLU A 28 -20.72 -16.89 11.75
C GLU A 28 -20.16 -16.20 13.01
N ARG A 29 -18.85 -15.95 13.05
CA ARG A 29 -18.18 -15.26 14.16
C ARG A 29 -18.46 -13.76 14.17
N TYR A 30 -18.51 -13.12 13.00
CA TYR A 30 -18.54 -11.65 12.88
C TYR A 30 -19.89 -11.08 12.44
N LYS A 31 -20.91 -11.90 12.23
CA LYS A 31 -22.24 -11.46 11.75
C LYS A 31 -22.92 -10.36 12.58
N ASP A 32 -22.59 -10.29 13.88
CA ASP A 32 -23.14 -9.29 14.81
C ASP A 32 -22.12 -8.21 15.18
N GLU A 33 -20.96 -8.14 14.49
CA GLU A 33 -19.87 -7.21 14.78
C GLU A 33 -20.04 -5.89 13.99
N PRO A 34 -20.53 -4.80 14.60
CA PRO A 34 -20.80 -3.54 13.87
C PRO A 34 -19.55 -2.87 13.28
N TRP A 35 -18.36 -3.26 13.70
CA TRP A 35 -17.10 -2.70 13.17
C TRP A 35 -16.61 -3.41 11.90
N VAL A 36 -17.23 -4.52 11.51
CA VAL A 36 -16.96 -5.17 10.23
C VAL A 36 -17.88 -4.54 9.18
N GLY A 37 -17.32 -3.92 8.16
CA GLY A 37 -18.12 -3.32 7.08
C GLY A 37 -18.56 -4.32 6.00
N GLY A 38 -17.75 -5.37 5.78
CA GLY A 38 -17.95 -6.35 4.73
C GLY A 38 -16.85 -7.41 4.70
N TYR A 39 -17.00 -8.35 3.77
CA TYR A 39 -16.09 -9.47 3.55
C TYR A 39 -15.46 -9.38 2.16
N ASP A 40 -14.17 -9.06 2.12
CA ASP A 40 -13.36 -9.17 0.90
C ASP A 40 -12.86 -10.59 0.72
N LEU A 41 -13.43 -11.29 -0.28
CA LEU A 41 -13.45 -12.75 -0.30
C LEU A 41 -12.10 -13.38 -0.69
N ILE A 42 -11.45 -12.84 -1.72
CA ILE A 42 -10.17 -13.34 -2.24
C ILE A 42 -9.38 -12.17 -2.80
N ASN A 43 -8.30 -11.83 -2.12
CA ASN A 43 -7.33 -10.81 -2.55
C ASN A 43 -6.52 -11.28 -3.76
N GLU A 44 -6.38 -10.40 -4.75
CA GLU A 44 -5.46 -10.46 -5.87
C GLU A 44 -5.40 -11.81 -6.58
N THR A 45 -6.55 -12.31 -7.03
CA THR A 45 -6.54 -13.46 -7.92
C THR A 45 -5.70 -13.12 -9.16
N ASN A 46 -4.71 -13.96 -9.45
CA ASN A 46 -3.89 -13.86 -10.66
C ASN A 46 -3.66 -15.27 -11.22
N TRP A 47 -4.61 -15.75 -12.01
CA TRP A 47 -4.61 -17.12 -12.52
C TRP A 47 -5.12 -17.20 -13.96
N THR A 48 -4.49 -18.04 -14.77
CA THR A 48 -4.97 -18.32 -16.13
C THR A 48 -5.94 -19.49 -16.09
N PHE A 49 -7.23 -19.22 -16.26
CA PHE A 49 -8.26 -20.25 -16.37
C PHE A 49 -8.23 -20.92 -17.75
N SER A 50 -8.69 -22.17 -17.81
CA SER A 50 -8.81 -22.93 -19.06
C SER A 50 -9.93 -22.38 -19.96
N GLU A 51 -10.95 -21.82 -19.33
CA GLU A 51 -12.02 -21.04 -19.89
C GLU A 51 -11.44 -19.73 -20.46
N SER A 52 -11.99 -19.24 -21.57
CA SER A 52 -11.55 -17.96 -22.15
C SER A 52 -11.99 -16.73 -21.33
N ASN A 53 -12.41 -16.90 -20.08
CA ASN A 53 -12.86 -15.87 -19.15
C ASN A 53 -12.67 -16.33 -17.68
N ASN A 54 -13.07 -15.48 -16.73
CA ASN A 54 -12.92 -15.75 -15.29
C ASN A 54 -14.12 -16.52 -14.68
N ALA A 55 -14.87 -17.32 -15.44
CA ALA A 55 -16.04 -18.03 -14.93
C ALA A 55 -15.78 -18.87 -13.65
N PRO A 56 -14.67 -19.62 -13.52
CA PRO A 56 -14.41 -20.38 -12.29
C PRO A 56 -14.24 -19.50 -11.04
N LEU A 57 -13.69 -18.29 -11.18
CA LEU A 57 -13.61 -17.31 -10.09
C LEU A 57 -15.01 -16.88 -9.64
N TRP A 58 -15.89 -16.53 -10.59
CA TRP A 58 -17.25 -16.10 -10.28
C TRP A 58 -18.09 -17.20 -9.65
N THR A 59 -17.96 -18.45 -10.13
CA THR A 59 -18.61 -19.62 -9.49
C THR A 59 -18.15 -19.77 -8.04
N LEU A 60 -16.85 -19.67 -7.77
CA LEU A 60 -16.35 -19.76 -6.40
C LEU A 60 -16.89 -18.62 -5.52
N PHE A 61 -16.95 -17.39 -6.01
CA PHE A 61 -17.55 -16.29 -5.24
C PHE A 61 -19.04 -16.48 -4.96
N GLN A 62 -19.80 -17.10 -5.87
CA GLN A 62 -21.20 -17.48 -5.62
C GLN A 62 -21.31 -18.53 -4.51
N ASP A 63 -20.45 -19.55 -4.52
CA ASP A 63 -20.41 -20.58 -3.46
C ASP A 63 -20.06 -19.97 -2.10
N LEU A 64 -19.07 -19.06 -2.07
CA LEU A 64 -18.68 -18.32 -0.87
C LEU A 64 -19.81 -17.44 -0.35
N THR A 65 -20.45 -16.68 -1.23
CA THR A 65 -21.58 -15.81 -0.88
C THR A 65 -22.72 -16.64 -0.31
N THR A 66 -23.06 -17.76 -0.94
CA THR A 66 -24.11 -18.68 -0.47
C THR A 66 -23.82 -19.16 0.94
N ALA A 67 -22.60 -19.63 1.19
CA ALA A 67 -22.21 -20.14 2.50
C ALA A 67 -22.17 -19.05 3.59
N ILE A 68 -21.77 -17.82 3.25
CA ILE A 68 -21.83 -16.67 4.16
C ILE A 68 -23.30 -16.32 4.48
N ARG A 69 -24.16 -16.26 3.47
CA ARG A 69 -25.58 -15.89 3.62
C ARG A 69 -26.41 -16.90 4.41
N GLU A 70 -25.94 -18.13 4.60
CA GLU A 70 -26.54 -19.08 5.55
C GLU A 70 -26.47 -18.59 7.02
N VAL A 71 -25.50 -17.74 7.36
CA VAL A 71 -25.22 -17.32 8.73
C VAL A 71 -25.23 -15.80 8.92
N ASP A 72 -25.06 -15.03 7.85
CA ASP A 72 -24.97 -13.57 7.87
C ASP A 72 -25.58 -12.94 6.62
N THR A 73 -26.71 -12.24 6.81
CA THR A 73 -27.43 -11.52 5.75
C THR A 73 -27.21 -10.00 5.79
N ASN A 74 -26.32 -9.49 6.65
CA ASN A 74 -26.15 -8.06 6.90
C ASN A 74 -24.89 -7.47 6.25
N HIS A 75 -23.74 -8.13 6.36
CA HIS A 75 -22.47 -7.56 5.89
C HIS A 75 -22.34 -7.55 4.36
N ILE A 76 -21.63 -6.55 3.84
CA ILE A 76 -21.34 -6.39 2.41
C ILE A 76 -20.45 -7.52 1.92
N ILE A 77 -20.69 -8.04 0.71
CA ILE A 77 -19.75 -8.93 0.01
C ILE A 77 -18.91 -8.11 -0.96
N ILE A 78 -17.59 -8.14 -0.78
CA ILE A 78 -16.64 -7.41 -1.62
C ILE A 78 -15.97 -8.41 -2.56
N LEU A 79 -16.01 -8.12 -3.86
CA LEU A 79 -15.46 -8.97 -4.91
C LEU A 79 -14.31 -8.29 -5.63
N GLU A 80 -13.18 -8.96 -5.72
CA GLU A 80 -12.08 -8.56 -6.60
C GLU A 80 -12.09 -9.32 -7.93
N GLY A 81 -11.58 -8.67 -8.97
CA GLY A 81 -11.31 -9.31 -10.26
C GLY A 81 -10.08 -10.21 -10.27
N ASN A 82 -9.86 -10.90 -11.39
CA ASN A 82 -8.59 -11.55 -11.69
C ASN A 82 -7.53 -10.50 -12.05
N SER A 83 -6.30 -10.94 -12.34
CA SER A 83 -5.15 -10.07 -12.66
C SER A 83 -4.95 -8.97 -11.61
N PHE A 84 -4.87 -9.36 -10.33
CA PHE A 84 -4.69 -8.45 -9.20
C PHE A 84 -5.83 -7.42 -9.12
N ALA A 85 -7.07 -7.89 -9.10
CA ALA A 85 -8.29 -7.07 -9.01
C ALA A 85 -8.60 -6.15 -10.23
N ASN A 86 -7.97 -6.39 -11.39
CA ASN A 86 -8.12 -5.53 -12.57
C ASN A 86 -8.92 -6.16 -13.74
N ASP A 87 -9.17 -7.47 -13.74
CA ASP A 87 -9.91 -8.17 -14.81
C ASP A 87 -11.24 -8.78 -14.33
N TYR A 88 -12.32 -8.20 -14.82
CA TYR A 88 -13.70 -8.59 -14.52
C TYR A 88 -14.37 -9.39 -15.65
N SER A 89 -13.58 -9.88 -16.61
CA SER A 89 -14.09 -10.63 -17.76
C SER A 89 -14.97 -11.81 -17.35
N GLY A 90 -16.15 -11.90 -17.93
CA GLY A 90 -17.11 -12.97 -17.64
C GLY A 90 -17.94 -12.79 -16.36
N LEU A 91 -17.87 -11.64 -15.67
CA LEU A 91 -18.72 -11.35 -14.50
C LEU A 91 -20.21 -11.54 -14.86
N PRO A 92 -20.93 -12.50 -14.25
CA PRO A 92 -22.35 -12.73 -14.53
C PRO A 92 -23.21 -11.61 -13.95
N THR A 93 -24.54 -11.72 -14.06
CA THR A 93 -25.44 -10.87 -13.26
C THR A 93 -25.08 -11.04 -11.78
N LEU A 94 -25.08 -9.93 -11.03
CA LEU A 94 -24.85 -9.96 -9.59
C LEU A 94 -25.92 -10.82 -8.91
N TRP A 95 -25.50 -11.58 -7.91
CA TRP A 95 -26.32 -12.62 -7.26
C TRP A 95 -26.72 -12.27 -5.82
N ASP A 96 -26.29 -11.13 -5.32
CA ASP A 96 -26.62 -10.61 -4.00
C ASP A 96 -26.84 -9.08 -4.12
N ASP A 97 -27.80 -8.56 -3.37
CA ASP A 97 -28.17 -7.15 -3.43
C ASP A 97 -27.21 -6.25 -2.60
N ASN A 98 -26.32 -6.85 -1.79
CA ASN A 98 -25.41 -6.16 -0.89
C ASN A 98 -23.94 -6.46 -1.24
N MET A 99 -23.55 -6.05 -2.45
CA MET A 99 -22.23 -6.31 -3.04
C MET A 99 -21.48 -5.04 -3.43
N VAL A 100 -20.15 -5.13 -3.44
CA VAL A 100 -19.22 -4.09 -3.92
C VAL A 100 -18.14 -4.73 -4.78
N LEU A 101 -17.71 -4.06 -5.85
CA LEU A 101 -16.54 -4.48 -6.63
C LEU A 101 -15.28 -3.73 -6.15
N SER A 102 -14.21 -4.47 -5.85
CA SER A 102 -12.94 -3.94 -5.34
C SER A 102 -11.86 -3.98 -6.41
N PHE A 103 -11.11 -2.89 -6.57
CA PHE A 103 -9.98 -2.83 -7.50
C PHE A 103 -8.75 -2.28 -6.78
N HIS A 104 -7.57 -2.62 -7.31
CA HIS A 104 -6.29 -2.13 -6.81
C HIS A 104 -5.68 -1.14 -7.78
N LYS A 105 -4.90 -0.19 -7.28
CA LYS A 105 -4.19 0.76 -8.13
C LYS A 105 -2.83 1.13 -7.56
N TYR A 106 -1.81 1.00 -8.41
CA TYR A 106 -0.42 1.31 -8.10
C TYR A 106 0.31 1.83 -9.33
N TRP A 107 1.32 2.68 -9.13
CA TRP A 107 2.37 3.07 -10.12
C TRP A 107 1.93 3.58 -11.51
N THR A 108 0.64 3.70 -11.79
CA THR A 108 0.10 4.19 -13.06
C THR A 108 -0.43 5.60 -12.89
N TYR A 109 -0.62 6.32 -13.99
CA TYR A 109 -1.11 7.70 -13.94
C TYR A 109 -2.46 7.83 -13.22
N ASN A 110 -2.60 8.90 -12.43
CA ASN A 110 -3.83 9.25 -11.72
C ASN A 110 -4.73 10.10 -12.62
N VAL A 111 -5.28 9.46 -13.64
CA VAL A 111 -6.18 10.07 -14.61
C VAL A 111 -7.47 9.29 -14.70
N SER A 112 -8.59 9.97 -14.96
CA SER A 112 -9.92 9.35 -15.01
C SER A 112 -10.00 8.18 -15.98
N SER A 113 -9.28 8.26 -17.11
CA SER A 113 -9.25 7.18 -18.11
C SER A 113 -8.72 5.87 -17.53
N ALA A 114 -7.74 5.93 -16.61
CA ALA A 114 -7.16 4.75 -15.97
C ALA A 114 -8.15 4.00 -15.05
N LEU A 115 -9.24 4.65 -14.62
CA LEU A 115 -10.29 4.04 -13.80
C LEU A 115 -11.52 3.61 -14.63
N SER A 116 -11.50 3.84 -15.96
CA SER A 116 -12.68 3.62 -16.81
C SER A 116 -13.19 2.19 -16.76
N PHE A 117 -12.29 1.20 -16.67
CA PHE A 117 -12.67 -0.21 -16.62
C PHE A 117 -13.63 -0.50 -15.46
N ILE A 118 -13.35 0.03 -14.27
CA ILE A 118 -14.15 -0.21 -13.07
C ILE A 118 -15.33 0.77 -12.96
N THR A 119 -15.18 2.03 -13.38
CA THR A 119 -16.30 2.98 -13.37
C THR A 119 -17.37 2.62 -14.39
N ASN A 120 -17.00 2.02 -15.53
CA ASN A 120 -17.95 1.50 -16.50
C ASN A 120 -18.73 0.30 -15.94
N LEU A 121 -18.07 -0.57 -15.16
CA LEU A 121 -18.75 -1.66 -14.46
C LEU A 121 -19.73 -1.14 -13.40
N ARG A 122 -19.31 -0.18 -12.56
CA ARG A 122 -20.22 0.51 -11.62
C ARG A 122 -21.50 0.96 -12.29
N ASN A 123 -21.37 1.70 -13.40
CA ASN A 123 -22.51 2.32 -14.07
C ASN A 123 -23.38 1.28 -14.79
N SER A 124 -22.78 0.31 -15.48
CA SER A 124 -23.51 -0.70 -16.25
C SER A 124 -24.19 -1.77 -15.39
N ARG A 125 -23.62 -2.06 -14.21
CA ARG A 125 -24.13 -3.07 -13.27
C ARG A 125 -24.89 -2.48 -12.09
N ASN A 126 -24.88 -1.15 -11.95
CA ASN A 126 -25.46 -0.44 -10.80
C ASN A 126 -24.97 -0.99 -9.45
N VAL A 127 -23.64 -1.03 -9.29
CA VAL A 127 -22.96 -1.60 -8.11
C VAL A 127 -21.91 -0.63 -7.59
N PRO A 128 -21.77 -0.42 -6.26
CA PRO A 128 -20.69 0.41 -5.74
C PRO A 128 -19.31 -0.20 -6.03
N ILE A 129 -18.29 0.65 -6.02
CA ILE A 129 -16.89 0.26 -6.23
C ILE A 129 -16.02 0.80 -5.11
N TRP A 130 -14.95 0.07 -4.80
CA TRP A 130 -14.05 0.33 -3.68
C TRP A 130 -12.59 0.20 -4.15
N LEU A 131 -11.74 1.17 -3.83
CA LEU A 131 -10.30 1.01 -3.99
C LEU A 131 -9.78 0.22 -2.78
N GLY A 132 -9.69 -1.10 -2.93
CA GLY A 132 -9.32 -2.04 -1.86
C GLY A 132 -7.90 -1.89 -1.38
N GLU A 133 -7.01 -1.60 -2.33
CA GLU A 133 -5.58 -1.55 -2.08
C GLU A 133 -4.88 -0.55 -3.01
N SER A 134 -4.05 0.29 -2.40
CA SER A 134 -3.15 1.23 -3.07
C SER A 134 -2.04 1.61 -2.11
N GLY A 135 -0.92 2.11 -2.60
CA GLY A 135 0.26 2.26 -1.77
C GLY A 135 1.56 2.41 -2.55
N GLU A 136 2.69 2.28 -1.87
CA GLU A 136 4.03 2.14 -2.50
C GLU A 136 4.48 3.33 -3.39
N ASN A 137 3.77 4.45 -3.34
CA ASN A 137 4.00 5.62 -4.18
C ASN A 137 4.36 6.87 -3.34
N SER A 138 4.79 7.93 -4.03
CA SER A 138 5.05 9.25 -3.44
C SER A 138 3.81 9.90 -2.79
N ASN A 139 4.05 10.87 -1.91
CA ASN A 139 3.00 11.70 -1.33
C ASN A 139 2.20 12.47 -2.39
N THR A 140 2.85 12.95 -3.46
CA THR A 140 2.17 13.61 -4.59
C THR A 140 1.20 12.66 -5.28
N TRP A 141 1.64 11.42 -5.53
CA TRP A 141 0.80 10.41 -6.15
C TRP A 141 -0.36 10.02 -5.24
N PHE A 142 -0.11 9.80 -3.93
CA PHE A 142 -1.14 9.51 -2.94
C PHE A 142 -2.23 10.61 -2.93
N THR A 143 -1.80 11.87 -2.80
CA THR A 143 -2.68 13.04 -2.80
C THR A 143 -3.57 13.07 -4.05
N ASN A 144 -2.97 12.87 -5.21
CA ASN A 144 -3.68 12.94 -6.49
C ASN A 144 -4.64 11.77 -6.72
N LEU A 145 -4.29 10.55 -6.31
CA LEU A 145 -5.20 9.42 -6.43
C LEU A 145 -6.39 9.56 -5.49
N ILE A 146 -6.16 9.95 -4.23
CA ILE A 146 -7.24 10.12 -3.26
C ILE A 146 -8.21 11.20 -3.74
N ALA A 147 -7.69 12.36 -4.18
CA ALA A 147 -8.54 13.41 -4.76
C ALA A 147 -9.34 12.93 -5.97
N LEU A 148 -8.74 12.12 -6.85
CA LEU A 148 -9.43 11.52 -8.00
C LEU A 148 -10.55 10.57 -7.56
N CYS A 149 -10.26 9.63 -6.66
CA CYS A 149 -11.23 8.67 -6.13
C CYS A 149 -12.41 9.38 -5.45
N GLU A 150 -12.14 10.35 -4.59
CA GLU A 150 -13.17 11.12 -3.89
C GLU A 150 -14.02 11.96 -4.85
N SER A 151 -13.42 12.57 -5.88
CA SER A 151 -14.18 13.28 -6.93
C SER A 151 -15.14 12.36 -7.70
N MET A 152 -14.87 11.05 -7.69
CA MET A 152 -15.70 10.01 -8.32
C MET A 152 -16.59 9.26 -7.33
N ASN A 153 -16.65 9.66 -6.07
CA ASN A 153 -17.34 8.95 -4.98
C ASN A 153 -16.87 7.49 -4.83
N ILE A 154 -15.56 7.29 -4.81
CA ILE A 154 -14.91 5.99 -4.58
C ILE A 154 -14.22 6.05 -3.22
N GLY A 155 -14.64 5.19 -2.31
CA GLY A 155 -13.94 4.99 -1.04
C GLY A 155 -12.63 4.21 -1.25
N TRP A 156 -11.70 4.34 -0.30
CA TRP A 156 -10.35 3.81 -0.45
C TRP A 156 -9.79 3.20 0.85
N SER A 157 -8.91 2.21 0.68
CA SER A 157 -8.06 1.60 1.71
C SER A 157 -6.61 1.59 1.23
N TRP A 158 -5.67 1.72 2.17
CA TRP A 158 -4.27 2.00 1.86
C TRP A 158 -3.32 1.00 2.50
N TRP A 159 -2.38 0.53 1.70
CA TRP A 159 -1.31 -0.39 2.05
C TRP A 159 0.06 0.30 1.97
N PRO A 160 1.02 -0.03 2.84
CA PRO A 160 0.85 -0.60 4.18
C PRO A 160 0.73 0.49 5.24
N VAL A 161 0.15 0.14 6.39
CA VAL A 161 0.21 0.99 7.59
C VAL A 161 1.63 1.01 8.18
N LYS A 162 2.32 -0.15 8.21
CA LYS A 162 3.66 -0.34 8.81
C LYS A 162 4.57 -1.12 7.88
N LYS A 163 5.77 -0.59 7.58
CA LYS A 163 6.86 -1.33 6.92
C LYS A 163 8.20 -0.60 7.07
N PRO A 164 9.34 -1.22 6.71
CA PRO A 164 10.63 -0.52 6.65
C PRO A 164 10.75 0.34 5.37
N GLY A 165 9.99 1.41 5.30
CA GLY A 165 10.00 2.37 4.20
C GLY A 165 9.56 3.76 4.65
N ILE A 166 9.82 4.76 3.82
CA ILE A 166 9.45 6.15 4.10
C ILE A 166 8.02 6.49 3.66
N ASN A 167 7.42 5.65 2.81
CA ASN A 167 6.16 5.86 2.09
C ASN A 167 4.95 5.17 2.74
N ASN A 168 4.96 5.08 4.07
CA ASN A 168 3.91 4.49 4.89
C ASN A 168 3.80 5.25 6.21
N PRO A 169 2.61 5.29 6.86
CA PRO A 169 2.41 6.08 8.08
C PRO A 169 3.37 5.75 9.22
N LEU A 170 3.78 4.48 9.37
CA LEU A 170 4.63 4.03 10.48
C LEU A 170 5.86 3.27 9.96
N MET A 171 7.00 3.94 9.89
CA MET A 171 8.27 3.35 9.45
C MET A 171 8.85 2.43 10.53
N VAL A 172 9.14 1.18 10.14
CA VAL A 172 9.74 0.16 10.99
C VAL A 172 11.25 0.16 10.80
N THR A 173 12.02 0.25 11.88
CA THR A 173 13.47 0.11 11.82
C THR A 173 13.87 -1.33 11.49
N VAL A 174 14.83 -1.50 10.57
CA VAL A 174 15.47 -2.79 10.28
C VAL A 174 16.80 -2.85 11.01
N ASN A 175 16.98 -3.84 11.88
CA ASN A 175 18.28 -4.06 12.55
C ASN A 175 19.23 -4.87 11.67
N ASP A 176 20.53 -4.70 11.91
CA ASP A 176 21.60 -5.45 11.25
C ASP A 176 21.40 -6.97 11.29
N ASP A 177 20.87 -7.50 12.39
CA ASP A 177 20.62 -8.92 12.57
C ASP A 177 19.59 -9.45 11.57
N TYR A 178 18.51 -8.69 11.34
CA TYR A 178 17.51 -9.00 10.33
C TYR A 178 18.09 -8.82 8.92
N THR A 179 18.88 -7.75 8.69
CA THR A 179 19.59 -7.56 7.42
C THR A 179 20.53 -8.73 7.09
N ARG A 180 21.24 -9.28 8.08
CA ARG A 180 22.07 -10.49 7.89
C ARG A 180 21.23 -11.72 7.52
N LEU A 181 20.06 -11.88 8.13
CA LEU A 181 19.13 -12.96 7.79
C LEU A 181 18.63 -12.83 6.34
N ILE A 182 18.25 -11.62 5.92
CA ILE A 182 17.86 -11.33 4.53
C ILE A 182 19.02 -11.63 3.56
N ASN A 183 20.24 -11.23 3.90
CA ASN A 183 21.42 -11.50 3.07
C ASN A 183 21.73 -13.00 2.96
N TYR A 184 21.51 -13.77 4.03
CA TYR A 184 21.62 -15.22 3.97
C TYR A 184 20.58 -15.82 3.00
N TRP A 185 19.32 -15.41 3.07
CA TRP A 185 18.28 -15.87 2.13
C TRP A 185 18.55 -15.48 0.68
N LYS A 186 19.22 -14.33 0.46
CA LYS A 186 19.71 -13.91 -0.87
C LYS A 186 20.99 -14.64 -1.32
N GLY A 187 21.58 -15.48 -0.47
CA GLY A 187 22.82 -16.20 -0.76
C GLY A 187 24.08 -15.34 -0.70
N THR A 188 24.01 -14.14 -0.11
CA THR A 188 25.13 -13.18 -0.02
C THR A 188 25.81 -13.14 1.35
N ALA A 189 25.33 -13.93 2.32
CA ALA A 189 25.93 -14.10 3.64
C ALA A 189 25.86 -15.56 4.11
N SER A 190 26.71 -15.93 5.07
CA SER A 190 26.67 -17.25 5.71
C SER A 190 25.39 -17.45 6.54
N ALA A 191 24.96 -18.70 6.70
CA ALA A 191 23.82 -19.05 7.55
C ALA A 191 24.04 -18.56 9.00
N PRO A 192 23.08 -17.83 9.61
CA PRO A 192 23.11 -17.56 11.04
C PRO A 192 22.86 -18.84 11.84
N THR A 193 23.18 -18.84 13.14
CA THR A 193 22.69 -19.89 14.05
C THR A 193 21.16 -19.82 14.16
N VAL A 194 20.53 -20.91 14.57
CA VAL A 194 19.07 -20.95 14.80
C VAL A 194 18.64 -19.87 15.78
N ASP A 195 19.37 -19.69 16.88
CA ASP A 195 19.07 -18.66 17.89
C ASP A 195 19.23 -17.25 17.32
N ALA A 196 20.25 -17.00 16.49
CA ALA A 196 20.44 -15.70 15.85
C ALA A 196 19.31 -15.38 14.86
N ALA A 197 18.86 -16.38 14.08
CA ALA A 197 17.72 -16.21 13.18
C ALA A 197 16.42 -15.93 13.97
N PHE A 198 16.18 -16.68 15.05
CA PHE A 198 15.01 -16.51 15.92
C PHE A 198 14.98 -15.11 16.55
N ASN A 199 16.11 -14.67 17.13
CA ASN A 199 16.23 -13.35 17.75
C ASN A 199 16.09 -12.22 16.72
N ALA A 200 16.64 -12.39 15.50
CA ALA A 200 16.49 -11.39 14.43
C ALA A 200 15.02 -11.19 14.03
N VAL A 201 14.25 -12.28 13.90
CA VAL A 201 12.82 -12.20 13.57
C VAL A 201 12.01 -11.63 14.73
N LEU A 202 12.28 -12.03 15.97
CA LEU A 202 11.58 -11.49 17.14
C LEU A 202 11.88 -10.00 17.35
N GLN A 203 13.13 -9.56 17.17
CA GLN A 203 13.46 -8.14 17.24
C GLN A 203 12.76 -7.36 16.14
N PHE A 204 12.68 -7.89 14.92
CA PHE A 204 11.94 -7.23 13.85
C PHE A 204 10.44 -7.17 14.19
N ALA A 205 9.84 -8.22 14.76
CA ALA A 205 8.46 -8.19 15.24
C ALA A 205 8.25 -7.17 16.38
N GLU A 206 9.20 -7.04 17.31
CA GLU A 206 9.19 -6.02 18.36
C GLU A 206 9.19 -4.61 17.77
N ASN A 207 9.95 -4.36 16.71
CA ASN A 207 9.97 -3.07 16.02
C ASN A 207 8.65 -2.72 15.32
N HIS A 208 7.79 -3.71 15.04
CA HIS A 208 6.46 -3.47 14.45
C HIS A 208 5.41 -3.01 15.47
N LYS A 209 5.75 -2.96 16.77
CA LYS A 209 4.92 -2.29 17.76
C LYS A 209 4.84 -0.80 17.44
N ILE A 210 3.65 -0.21 17.63
CA ILE A 210 3.38 1.17 17.20
C ILE A 210 4.33 2.15 17.88
N GLU A 211 4.59 1.94 19.17
CA GLU A 211 5.51 2.73 19.99
C GLU A 211 6.98 2.67 19.55
N ASN A 212 7.36 1.66 18.76
CA ASN A 212 8.70 1.47 18.23
C ASN A 212 8.83 1.93 16.76
N CYS A 213 7.72 2.32 16.13
CA CYS A 213 7.72 2.84 14.76
C CYS A 213 7.99 4.34 14.74
N THR A 214 8.64 4.83 13.68
CA THR A 214 8.74 6.26 13.39
C THR A 214 7.49 6.71 12.63
N PHE A 215 6.77 7.71 13.16
CA PHE A 215 5.57 8.22 12.53
C PHE A 215 5.89 9.20 11.38
N GLN A 216 5.53 8.82 10.16
CA GLN A 216 5.70 9.62 8.95
C GLN A 216 4.53 10.58 8.79
N ARG A 217 4.62 11.74 9.45
CA ARG A 217 3.55 12.74 9.48
C ARG A 217 3.22 13.29 8.09
N ASP A 218 4.21 13.39 7.22
CA ASP A 218 4.07 13.82 5.83
C ASP A 218 3.16 12.89 5.03
N VAL A 219 3.29 11.57 5.21
CA VAL A 219 2.45 10.57 4.54
C VAL A 219 0.98 10.74 4.93
N VAL A 220 0.69 10.89 6.23
CA VAL A 220 -0.69 11.09 6.70
C VAL A 220 -1.26 12.43 6.24
N ASP A 221 -0.44 13.49 6.24
CA ASP A 221 -0.83 14.80 5.75
C ASP A 221 -1.20 14.76 4.25
N ALA A 222 -0.39 14.07 3.46
CA ALA A 222 -0.61 13.84 2.02
C ALA A 222 -1.90 13.06 1.74
N MET A 223 -2.29 12.14 2.62
CA MET A 223 -3.50 11.33 2.44
C MET A 223 -4.78 12.03 2.91
N ILE A 224 -4.71 12.87 3.93
CA ILE A 224 -5.92 13.39 4.60
C ILE A 224 -6.17 14.86 4.32
N ARG A 225 -5.17 15.72 4.51
CA ARG A 225 -5.35 17.17 4.36
C ARG A 225 -5.10 17.62 2.94
N GLN A 226 -4.00 17.15 2.35
CA GLN A 226 -3.56 17.63 1.05
C GLN A 226 -4.55 17.36 -0.07
N PRO A 227 -5.35 16.28 -0.15
CA PRO A 227 -6.32 16.11 -1.24
C PRO A 227 -7.35 17.25 -1.32
N HIS A 228 -7.59 17.92 -0.18
CA HIS A 228 -8.60 18.96 0.00
C HIS A 228 -8.02 20.39 0.15
N SER A 229 -6.71 20.56 0.24
CA SER A 229 -6.08 21.85 0.51
C SER A 229 -4.70 22.02 -0.13
N TYR A 230 -4.38 23.26 -0.47
CA TYR A 230 -3.05 23.70 -0.93
C TYR A 230 -2.27 24.47 0.15
N GLU A 231 -2.86 24.69 1.32
CA GLU A 231 -2.18 25.37 2.43
C GLU A 231 -0.93 24.60 2.86
N THR A 232 0.06 25.30 3.42
CA THR A 232 1.25 24.67 4.00
C THR A 232 1.18 24.66 5.52
N LEU A 233 1.83 23.69 6.14
CA LEU A 233 1.98 23.60 7.60
C LEU A 233 3.46 23.40 7.95
N PRO A 234 3.98 23.98 9.04
CA PRO A 234 5.37 23.77 9.43
C PRO A 234 5.63 22.30 9.73
N TYR A 235 6.69 21.70 9.16
CA TYR A 235 7.05 20.30 9.43
C TYR A 235 7.46 20.11 10.90
N SER A 236 8.30 21.00 11.43
CA SER A 236 8.64 21.06 12.85
C SER A 236 8.55 22.49 13.39
N LEU A 237 8.46 22.63 14.71
CA LEU A 237 8.48 23.93 15.36
C LEU A 237 9.93 24.27 15.73
N HIS A 238 10.44 25.38 15.21
CA HIS A 238 11.81 25.82 15.48
C HIS A 238 11.85 26.88 16.59
N THR A 239 12.87 26.79 17.43
CA THR A 239 13.17 27.81 18.45
C THR A 239 14.37 28.65 18.02
N PRO A 240 14.35 29.97 18.26
CA PRO A 240 15.49 30.83 17.95
C PRO A 240 16.81 30.31 18.54
N GLY A 241 17.87 30.29 17.74
CA GLY A 241 19.20 29.82 18.15
C GLY A 241 19.50 28.35 17.84
N ASN A 242 18.50 27.56 17.45
CA ASN A 242 18.71 26.20 16.95
C ASN A 242 18.89 26.19 15.42
N PRO A 243 19.66 25.22 14.88
CA PRO A 243 19.69 24.96 13.44
C PRO A 243 18.28 24.63 12.91
N ILE A 244 18.03 25.03 11.66
CA ILE A 244 16.86 24.62 10.87
C ILE A 244 17.42 23.72 9.78
N PHE A 245 16.98 22.46 9.73
CA PHE A 245 17.46 21.53 8.71
C PHE A 245 16.67 21.72 7.42
N ALA A 246 17.36 21.74 6.28
CA ALA A 246 16.72 21.97 4.98
C ALA A 246 15.61 20.94 4.68
N VAL A 247 15.79 19.70 5.14
CA VAL A 247 14.82 18.59 4.99
C VAL A 247 13.51 18.80 5.77
N GLU A 248 13.47 19.77 6.70
CA GLU A 248 12.31 20.16 7.48
C GLU A 248 11.49 21.29 6.84
N TYR A 249 11.56 21.45 5.51
CA TYR A 249 10.64 22.33 4.77
C TYR A 249 9.17 22.02 5.09
N ASP A 250 8.24 22.93 4.83
CA ASP A 250 6.84 22.75 5.21
C ASP A 250 6.22 21.44 4.67
N LEU A 251 5.17 20.98 5.35
CA LEU A 251 4.21 20.02 4.80
C LEU A 251 3.34 20.71 3.75
N GLY A 252 3.17 20.05 2.61
CA GLY A 252 2.27 20.52 1.56
C GLY A 252 2.65 19.94 0.21
N ARG A 253 1.90 20.36 -0.80
CA ARG A 253 2.05 19.88 -2.18
C ARG A 253 3.28 20.49 -2.84
N ASN A 254 3.73 19.83 -3.91
CA ASN A 254 4.66 20.44 -4.88
C ASN A 254 4.12 21.77 -5.41
N ASN A 255 4.99 22.76 -5.57
CA ASN A 255 4.71 24.16 -5.88
C ASN A 255 3.89 24.91 -4.80
N SER A 256 3.74 24.37 -3.61
CA SER A 256 3.17 25.06 -2.43
C SER A 256 4.16 25.10 -1.27
N ALA A 257 4.67 23.94 -0.85
CA ALA A 257 5.65 23.83 0.25
C ALA A 257 7.10 23.65 -0.24
N TYR A 258 7.27 23.06 -1.42
CA TYR A 258 8.55 22.81 -2.08
C TYR A 258 8.35 22.85 -3.60
N SER A 259 9.42 22.78 -4.40
CA SER A 259 9.33 22.64 -5.86
C SER A 259 10.36 21.61 -6.32
N ASP A 260 9.90 20.59 -7.02
CA ASP A 260 10.70 19.53 -7.64
C ASP A 260 10.04 19.08 -8.96
N GLU A 261 10.83 18.53 -9.89
CA GLU A 261 10.38 18.06 -11.20
C GLU A 261 9.89 16.60 -11.11
N ASP A 262 10.54 15.75 -10.31
CA ASP A 262 10.27 14.32 -10.22
C ASP A 262 9.49 13.97 -8.94
N THR A 263 8.22 14.38 -8.92
CA THR A 263 7.42 14.35 -7.68
C THR A 263 6.61 13.09 -7.43
N ALA A 264 6.52 12.22 -8.43
CA ALA A 264 5.72 11.01 -8.39
C ALA A 264 6.34 9.87 -9.18
N ASN A 265 6.17 8.66 -8.69
CA ASN A 265 6.70 7.47 -9.31
C ASN A 265 5.70 6.71 -10.17
N TYR A 266 6.19 6.23 -11.31
CA TYR A 266 5.40 5.52 -12.30
C TYR A 266 6.14 4.31 -12.85
N HIS A 267 5.45 3.17 -12.97
CA HIS A 267 5.95 1.94 -13.57
C HIS A 267 4.97 1.53 -14.67
N LEU A 268 5.25 1.96 -15.89
CA LEU A 268 4.33 1.80 -17.02
C LEU A 268 4.72 0.57 -17.84
N SER A 269 3.93 -0.51 -17.73
CA SER A 269 4.18 -1.76 -18.45
C SER A 269 4.10 -1.61 -19.97
N GLU A 270 3.29 -0.68 -20.46
CA GLU A 270 3.04 -0.41 -21.89
C GLU A 270 4.29 0.02 -22.65
N ASN A 271 5.22 0.73 -21.99
CA ASN A 271 6.46 1.23 -22.59
C ASN A 271 7.71 0.89 -21.75
N GLY A 272 7.56 0.16 -20.65
CA GLY A 272 8.63 -0.18 -19.72
C GLY A 272 9.21 1.02 -18.97
N SER A 273 8.53 2.17 -18.95
CA SER A 273 9.04 3.39 -18.33
C SER A 273 8.97 3.32 -16.81
N TYR A 274 10.05 3.77 -16.18
CA TYR A 274 10.18 3.93 -14.74
C TYR A 274 10.53 5.39 -14.43
N THR A 275 9.71 6.02 -13.59
CA THR A 275 9.99 7.34 -12.99
C THR A 275 10.09 7.15 -11.49
N ASN A 276 11.15 7.68 -10.90
CA ASN A 276 11.36 7.68 -9.45
C ASN A 276 10.97 9.03 -8.84
N TRP A 277 10.93 9.10 -7.51
CA TRP A 277 10.76 10.30 -6.71
C TRP A 277 11.70 10.20 -5.52
N ASN A 278 12.15 11.32 -4.94
CA ASN A 278 13.16 11.33 -3.88
C ASN A 278 14.28 10.31 -4.14
N GLN A 279 15.21 10.66 -5.02
CA GLN A 279 16.28 9.77 -5.49
C GLN A 279 17.15 9.22 -4.34
N GLY A 280 17.22 9.92 -3.21
CA GLY A 280 17.98 9.48 -2.03
C GLY A 280 17.22 8.57 -1.06
N TRP A 281 15.92 8.31 -1.30
CA TRP A 281 15.09 7.36 -0.55
C TRP A 281 15.16 7.53 0.98
N SER A 282 15.31 8.76 1.45
CA SER A 282 15.53 9.06 2.87
C SER A 282 14.56 10.12 3.39
N PHE A 283 14.27 10.03 4.69
CA PHE A 283 13.52 11.00 5.48
C PHE A 283 12.03 11.17 5.11
N ARG A 284 11.69 11.74 3.94
CA ARG A 284 10.32 12.11 3.54
C ARG A 284 9.87 11.41 2.27
N ASN A 285 8.58 11.15 2.15
CA ASN A 285 7.98 10.56 0.96
C ASN A 285 7.54 11.58 -0.10
N ASP A 286 7.90 12.84 0.09
CA ASP A 286 7.68 13.91 -0.89
C ASP A 286 8.64 13.80 -2.08
N GLY A 287 8.46 14.66 -3.07
CA GLY A 287 9.27 14.67 -4.29
C GLY A 287 10.73 15.08 -4.09
N VAL A 288 11.03 15.88 -3.07
CA VAL A 288 12.37 16.43 -2.82
C VAL A 288 13.38 15.31 -2.64
N ASP A 289 14.49 15.39 -3.37
CA ASP A 289 15.60 14.46 -3.27
C ASP A 289 16.37 14.63 -1.95
N ILE A 290 16.33 13.59 -1.11
CA ILE A 290 16.92 13.60 0.23
C ILE A 290 17.76 12.35 0.44
N GLU A 291 19.04 12.53 0.74
CA GLU A 291 19.97 11.42 1.05
C GLU A 291 20.51 11.44 2.48
N ASN A 292 20.92 10.27 2.96
CA ASN A 292 21.67 10.12 4.19
C ASN A 292 23.16 10.40 3.95
N VAL A 293 23.73 11.35 4.69
CA VAL A 293 25.17 11.65 4.58
C VAL A 293 25.92 11.00 5.74
N PRO A 294 26.86 10.06 5.48
CA PRO A 294 27.77 9.58 6.52
C PRO A 294 28.77 10.68 6.90
N ILE A 295 29.15 10.77 8.18
CA ILE A 295 29.97 11.81 8.85
C ILE A 295 31.36 12.11 8.19
N ARG A 296 31.75 11.49 7.08
CA ARG A 296 33.09 11.59 6.47
C ARG A 296 33.23 12.61 5.33
N ILE A 297 32.58 13.77 5.39
CA ILE A 297 32.98 14.90 4.54
C ILE A 297 33.69 15.94 5.42
N PRO A 298 34.99 16.22 5.23
CA PRO A 298 35.58 17.41 5.81
C PRO A 298 34.91 18.61 5.14
N ALA A 299 34.05 19.30 5.91
CA ALA A 299 33.50 20.62 5.63
C ALA A 299 33.61 21.07 4.16
N MET A 300 32.67 20.65 3.31
CA MET A 300 32.41 21.43 2.11
C MET A 300 31.40 22.51 2.52
N ASP A 301 31.90 23.74 2.51
CA ASP A 301 31.23 24.95 2.96
C ASP A 301 29.83 25.13 2.37
N LEU A 302 28.80 24.86 3.17
CA LEU A 302 27.57 25.65 3.20
C LEU A 302 27.36 26.09 4.65
N MET A 303 28.24 27.01 5.07
CA MET A 303 28.20 27.68 6.37
C MET A 303 27.16 28.80 6.35
N LEU A 304 26.04 28.60 7.05
CA LEU A 304 25.38 29.67 7.81
C LEU A 304 25.39 29.26 9.28
N GLY A 305 26.50 29.59 9.96
CA GLY A 305 26.63 29.47 11.42
C GLY A 305 27.23 28.13 11.87
N GLY A 306 28.56 28.11 11.99
CA GLY A 306 29.32 26.92 12.37
C GLY A 306 28.91 26.31 13.71
N LEU A 307 28.36 25.10 13.64
CA LEU A 307 28.34 24.07 14.68
C LEU A 307 28.44 22.69 14.00
N PRO A 308 29.06 21.68 14.64
CA PRO A 308 29.26 20.36 14.04
C PRO A 308 27.94 19.63 13.84
N ILE A 309 27.79 19.02 12.66
CA ILE A 309 26.61 18.25 12.23
C ILE A 309 26.68 16.86 12.88
N MET A 310 25.78 16.56 13.81
CA MET A 310 25.42 15.18 14.15
C MET A 310 24.51 14.63 13.06
N ASN A 311 24.61 13.33 12.74
CA ASN A 311 23.80 12.56 11.77
C ASN A 311 22.58 13.32 11.20
N GLY A 312 22.56 13.58 9.89
CA GLY A 312 21.48 14.33 9.25
C GLY A 312 21.31 14.02 7.77
N CYS A 313 20.12 14.29 7.25
CA CYS A 313 19.79 14.22 5.83
C CYS A 313 19.95 15.60 5.17
N PHE A 314 20.27 15.64 3.88
CA PHE A 314 20.39 16.88 3.09
C PHE A 314 19.56 16.80 1.81
N ILE A 315 19.18 17.96 1.26
CA ILE A 315 18.53 18.09 -0.04
C ILE A 315 19.61 18.07 -1.13
N LEU A 316 19.39 17.30 -2.20
CA LEU A 316 20.31 17.15 -3.34
C LEU A 316 20.19 18.28 -4.37
#